data_AF-A0AAV5KWV0-F1
#
_entry.id   AF-A0AAV5KWV0-F1
#
_cell.length_a   1.000
_cell.length_b   1.000
_cell.length_c   1.000
_cell.angle_alpha   90.00
_cell.angle_beta   90.00
_cell.angle_gamma   90.00
#
_symmetry.space_group_name_H-M   'P 1'
#
loop_
_entity.id
_entity.type
_entity.pdbx_description
1 polymer ?
#
loop_
_entity_poly.entity_id
_entity_poly.type
_entity_poly.pdbx_seq_one_letter_code
_entity_poly.pdbx_strand_id
1 'polypeptide(L)'
;MLDFGAPESPVRNRLATALHESIASGAFFGTYCKLDSLYDESGLKQKEKWDELIRDKGSELKDILKTVTFELHVQEPYFTQLKDGLKTIEGRCAVGNYNRYGSHLICF
;
A
#
# COMPACT_ATOMS: atom_id res chain seq x y z
N MET A 1 12.31 -25.72 5.58
CA MET A 1 12.21 -25.40 7.01
C MET A 1 13.33 -24.42 7.30
N LEU A 2 13.14 -23.11 7.47
CA LEU A 2 11.98 -22.30 7.86
C LEU A 2 11.88 -21.07 6.95
N ASP A 3 10.65 -20.76 6.54
CA ASP A 3 10.24 -19.50 5.94
C ASP A 3 10.20 -18.45 7.06
N PHE A 4 11.04 -17.42 6.95
CA PHE A 4 10.90 -16.20 7.73
C PHE A 4 10.70 -15.02 6.77
N GLY A 5 9.67 -15.12 5.93
CA GLY A 5 8.86 -13.95 5.66
C GLY A 5 8.51 -13.30 7.00
N ALA A 6 8.78 -12.01 7.13
CA ALA A 6 8.50 -11.25 8.35
C ALA A 6 7.08 -11.58 8.82
N PRO A 7 6.85 -11.82 10.13
CA PRO A 7 5.55 -12.25 10.62
C PRO A 7 4.50 -11.24 10.19
N GLU A 8 3.52 -11.70 9.42
CA GLU A 8 2.37 -10.88 9.06
C GLU A 8 1.74 -10.39 10.36
N SER A 9 1.88 -9.10 10.65
CA SER A 9 1.21 -8.51 11.79
C SER A 9 -0.28 -8.51 11.47
N PRO A 10 -1.13 -9.23 12.24
CA PRO A 10 -2.56 -9.28 11.96
C PRO A 10 -3.19 -7.88 11.98
N VAL A 11 -2.60 -6.97 12.77
CA VAL A 11 -3.01 -5.57 12.88
C VAL A 11 -2.68 -4.79 11.61
N ARG A 12 -1.49 -5.00 11.03
CA ARG A 12 -1.08 -4.33 9.78
C ARG A 12 -2.01 -4.70 8.63
N ASN A 13 -2.32 -5.98 8.50
CA ASN A 13 -3.21 -6.46 7.43
C ASN A 13 -4.62 -5.88 7.59
N ARG A 14 -5.18 -5.93 8.81
CA ARG A 14 -6.49 -5.34 9.11
C ARG A 14 -6.56 -3.85 8.79
N LEU A 15 -5.54 -3.09 9.17
CA LEU A 15 -5.47 -1.66 8.88
C LEU A 15 -5.38 -1.39 7.37
N ALA A 16 -4.53 -2.14 6.66
CA ALA A 16 -4.40 -2.02 5.21
C ALA A 16 -5.71 -2.32 4.49
N THR A 17 -6.43 -3.38 4.89
CA THR A 17 -7.75 -3.73 4.35
C THR A 17 -8.76 -2.61 4.60
N ALA A 18 -8.89 -2.14 5.84
CA ALA A 18 -9.84 -1.08 6.18
C ALA A 18 -9.54 0.22 5.42
N LEU A 19 -8.27 0.58 5.28
CA LEU A 19 -7.85 1.75 4.51
C LEU A 19 -8.19 1.59 3.02
N HIS A 20 -7.91 0.43 2.44
CA HIS A 20 -8.25 0.13 1.05
C HIS A 20 -9.76 0.21 0.80
N GLU A 21 -10.57 -0.38 1.69
CA GLU A 21 -12.04 -0.30 1.62
C GLU A 21 -12.55 1.14 1.73
N SER A 22 -11.94 1.93 2.61
CA SER A 22 -12.29 3.35 2.77
C SER A 22 -11.99 4.14 1.50
N ILE A 23 -10.80 3.94 0.91
CA ILE A 23 -10.40 4.55 -0.37
C ILE A 23 -11.31 4.09 -1.51
N ALA A 24 -11.65 2.81 -1.56
CA ALA A 24 -12.47 2.24 -2.62
C ALA A 24 -13.91 2.74 -2.56
N SER A 25 -14.48 2.87 -1.37
CA SER A 25 -15.85 3.35 -1.14
C SER A 25 -15.99 4.86 -1.23
N GLY A 26 -14.90 5.61 -1.05
CA GLY A 26 -14.94 7.08 -0.91
C GLY A 26 -15.65 7.55 0.36
N ALA A 27 -15.98 6.61 1.27
CA ALA A 27 -16.68 6.84 2.52
C ALA A 27 -15.74 6.47 3.67
N PHE A 28 -14.98 7.46 4.13
CA PHE A 28 -13.94 7.26 5.15
C PHE A 28 -14.53 7.27 6.57
N PHE A 29 -15.59 8.08 6.76
CA PHE A 29 -16.34 8.20 8.01
C PHE A 29 -17.85 8.19 7.72
N GLY A 30 -18.33 7.12 7.09
CA GLY A 30 -19.77 6.90 6.93
C GLY A 30 -20.43 6.45 8.23
N THR A 31 -21.14 7.36 8.89
CA THR A 31 -22.28 7.02 9.77
C THR A 31 -22.01 6.22 11.05
N TYR A 32 -20.87 6.40 11.73
CA TYR A 32 -20.83 6.09 13.17
C TYR A 32 -21.46 7.25 13.95
N CYS A 33 -22.80 7.31 13.89
CA CYS A 33 -23.69 8.25 14.56
C CYS A 33 -23.64 8.20 16.11
N LYS A 34 -22.45 8.27 16.70
CA LYS A 34 -22.28 8.51 18.14
C LYS A 34 -21.01 9.30 18.51
N LEU A 35 -20.14 9.60 17.54
CA LEU A 35 -18.91 10.37 17.76
C LEU A 35 -19.02 11.85 17.40
N ASP A 36 -19.93 12.25 16.51
CA ASP A 36 -20.11 13.66 16.14
C ASP A 36 -20.57 14.54 17.32
N SER A 37 -21.16 13.94 18.37
CA SER A 37 -21.49 14.63 19.63
C SER A 37 -20.32 14.70 20.63
N LEU A 38 -19.18 14.07 20.34
CA LEU A 38 -18.00 14.00 21.21
C LEU A 38 -16.86 14.91 20.76
N TYR A 39 -16.92 15.43 19.53
CA TYR A 39 -15.93 16.37 19.01
C TYR A 39 -16.43 17.81 19.09
N ASP A 40 -15.55 18.70 19.54
CA ASP A 40 -15.78 20.14 19.42
C ASP A 40 -15.64 20.59 17.94
N GLU A 41 -15.90 21.87 17.68
CA GLU A 41 -15.80 22.47 16.34
C GLU A 41 -14.40 22.28 15.71
N SER A 42 -13.34 22.15 16.53
CA SER A 42 -11.97 21.91 16.06
C SER A 42 -11.77 20.48 15.56
N GLY A 43 -12.39 19.51 16.24
CA GLY A 43 -12.40 18.11 15.84
C GLY A 43 -13.14 17.88 14.52
N LEU A 44 -14.26 18.58 14.32
CA LEU A 44 -15.01 18.54 13.07
C LEU A 44 -14.18 19.07 11.88
N LYS A 45 -13.52 20.22 12.05
CA LYS A 45 -12.64 20.79 11.01
C LYS A 45 -11.46 19.88 10.68
N GLN A 46 -10.88 19.22 11.69
CA GLN A 46 -9.82 18.23 11.43
C GLN A 46 -10.34 17.03 10.64
N LYS A 47 -11.51 16.51 11.00
CA LYS A 47 -12.15 15.39 10.30
C LYS A 47 -12.35 15.70 8.82
N GLU A 48 -12.91 16.87 8.49
CA GLU A 48 -13.08 17.31 7.10
C GLU A 48 -11.74 17.36 6.34
N LYS A 49 -10.68 17.88 6.98
CA LYS A 49 -9.34 17.91 6.40
C LYS A 49 -8.78 16.50 6.15
N TRP A 50 -9.02 15.56 7.06
CA TRP A 50 -8.62 14.17 6.87
C TRP A 50 -9.40 13.50 5.74
N ASP A 51 -10.72 13.74 5.65
CA ASP A 51 -11.56 13.21 4.58
C ASP A 51 -11.10 13.71 3.20
N GLU A 52 -10.76 14.99 3.08
CA GLU A 52 -10.16 15.57 1.87
C GLU A 52 -8.82 14.92 1.54
N LEU A 53 -7.91 14.81 2.51
CA LEU A 53 -6.60 14.22 2.30
C LEU A 53 -6.69 12.76 1.84
N ILE A 54 -7.54 11.95 2.48
CA ILE A 54 -7.67 10.53 2.12
C ILE A 54 -8.37 10.39 0.77
N ARG A 55 -9.33 11.25 0.43
CA ARG A 55 -9.93 11.25 -0.91
C ARG A 55 -8.89 11.53 -1.99
N ASP A 56 -8.12 12.59 -1.83
CA ASP A 56 -7.17 13.04 -2.84
C ASP A 56 -5.99 12.05 -2.96
N LYS A 57 -5.31 11.77 -1.84
CA LYS A 57 -4.16 10.85 -1.81
C LYS A 57 -4.57 9.40 -2.00
N GLY A 58 -5.75 9.00 -1.54
CA GLY A 58 -6.31 7.68 -1.79
C GLY A 58 -6.59 7.44 -3.27
N SER A 59 -7.10 8.45 -4.00
CA SER A 59 -7.28 8.34 -5.45
C SER A 59 -5.93 8.20 -6.17
N GLU A 60 -4.93 9.02 -5.82
CA GLU A 60 -3.57 8.89 -6.36
C GLU A 60 -3.00 7.49 -6.12
N LEU A 61 -3.12 6.96 -4.90
CA LEU A 61 -2.68 5.61 -4.54
C LEU A 61 -3.41 4.53 -5.34
N LYS A 62 -4.73 4.68 -5.53
CA LYS A 62 -5.54 3.75 -6.33
C LYS A 62 -5.08 3.73 -7.78
N ASP A 63 -4.74 4.88 -8.34
CA ASP A 63 -4.24 4.96 -9.72
C ASP A 63 -2.83 4.38 -9.85
N ILE A 64 -1.93 4.64 -8.89
CA ILE A 64 -0.63 3.97 -8.82
C ILE A 64 -0.80 2.46 -8.75
N LEU A 65 -1.72 1.96 -7.91
CA LEU A 65 -1.96 0.52 -7.78
C LEU A 65 -2.44 -0.12 -9.08
N LYS A 66 -3.27 0.58 -9.88
CA LYS A 66 -3.66 0.11 -11.23
C LYS A 66 -2.48 0.02 -12.20
N THR A 67 -1.42 0.82 -12.00
CA THR A 67 -0.20 0.74 -12.82
C THR A 67 0.75 -0.38 -12.41
N VAL A 68 0.52 -1.02 -11.26
CA VAL A 68 1.32 -2.16 -10.84
C VAL A 68 1.02 -3.34 -11.77
N THR A 69 2.01 -3.70 -12.57
CA THR A 69 1.90 -4.77 -13.57
C THR A 69 2.45 -6.11 -13.07
N PHE A 70 3.16 -6.11 -11.95
CA PHE A 70 3.78 -7.30 -11.37
C PHE A 70 4.12 -7.14 -9.89
N GLU A 71 4.22 -8.27 -9.21
CA GLU A 71 4.71 -8.38 -7.84
C GLU A 71 6.06 -9.11 -7.85
N LEU A 72 7.03 -8.57 -7.12
CA LEU A 72 8.37 -9.13 -6.99
C LEU A 72 8.64 -9.47 -5.53
N HIS A 73 8.74 -10.77 -5.24
CA HIS A 73 9.12 -11.21 -3.90
C HIS A 73 10.63 -11.08 -3.72
N VAL A 74 11.07 -10.18 -2.83
CA VAL A 74 12.47 -9.98 -2.48
C VAL A 74 12.66 -10.33 -1.01
N GLN A 75 13.65 -11.17 -0.72
CA GLN A 75 13.99 -11.55 0.65
C GLN A 75 14.81 -10.45 1.33
N GLU A 76 14.70 -10.35 2.65
CA GLU A 76 15.65 -9.55 3.42
C GLU A 76 17.05 -10.20 3.38
N PRO A 77 18.14 -9.41 3.35
CA PRO A 77 18.20 -7.94 3.50
C PRO A 77 18.02 -7.16 2.19
N TYR A 78 17.82 -7.84 1.06
CA TYR A 78 17.82 -7.21 -0.27
C TYR A 78 16.62 -6.31 -0.50
N PHE A 79 15.47 -6.61 0.11
CA PHE A 79 14.31 -5.73 0.07
C PHE A 79 14.63 -4.37 0.70
N THR A 80 15.19 -4.37 1.92
CA THR A 80 15.63 -3.13 2.58
C THR A 80 16.67 -2.39 1.73
N GLN A 81 17.64 -3.10 1.13
CA GLN A 81 18.63 -2.45 0.26
C GLN A 81 18.03 -1.83 -1.01
N LEU A 82 17.03 -2.47 -1.64
CA LEU A 82 16.32 -1.89 -2.78
C LEU A 82 15.52 -0.66 -2.36
N LYS A 83 14.81 -0.75 -1.22
CA LYS A 83 14.04 0.35 -0.64
C LYS A 83 14.91 1.57 -0.33
N ASP A 84 16.11 1.33 0.22
CA ASP A 84 17.06 2.38 0.60
C ASP A 84 17.95 2.83 -0.57
N GLY A 85 17.78 2.24 -1.76
CA GLY A 85 18.57 2.56 -2.97
C GLY A 85 20.02 2.06 -2.94
N LEU A 86 20.41 1.26 -1.94
CA LEU A 86 21.74 0.63 -1.82
C LEU A 86 21.93 -0.49 -2.86
N LYS A 87 20.83 -1.12 -3.27
CA LYS A 87 20.78 -2.09 -4.37
C LYS A 87 19.87 -1.51 -5.45
N THR A 88 20.29 -1.60 -6.70
CA THR A 88 19.54 -1.07 -7.86
C THR A 88 19.13 -2.15 -8.85
N ILE A 89 19.64 -3.38 -8.69
CA ILE A 89 19.44 -4.50 -9.61
C ILE A 89 19.08 -5.76 -8.82
N GLU A 90 17.99 -6.43 -9.19
CA GLU A 90 17.60 -7.74 -8.70
C GLU A 90 17.62 -8.75 -9.87
N GLY A 91 18.51 -9.76 -9.80
CA GLY A 91 18.62 -10.80 -10.83
C GLY A 91 17.61 -11.93 -10.60
N ARG A 92 16.83 -12.29 -11.63
CA ARG A 92 15.88 -13.42 -11.63
C ARG A 92 15.93 -14.16 -12.95
N CYS A 93 15.74 -15.48 -12.89
CA CYS A 93 15.58 -16.29 -14.10
C CYS A 93 14.33 -15.83 -14.88
N ALA A 94 14.47 -15.66 -16.20
CA ALA A 94 13.38 -15.32 -17.10
C ALA A 94 12.41 -16.50 -17.29
N VAL A 95 11.54 -16.74 -16.30
CA VAL A 95 10.54 -17.82 -16.31
C VAL A 95 9.18 -17.34 -15.81
N GLY A 96 8.08 -17.95 -16.26
CA GLY A 96 6.73 -17.64 -15.77
C GLY A 96 6.32 -16.17 -15.97
N ASN A 97 5.82 -15.52 -14.92
CA ASN A 97 5.43 -14.10 -14.96
C ASN A 97 6.61 -13.15 -15.23
N TYR A 98 7.85 -13.62 -15.03
CA TYR A 98 9.05 -12.82 -15.29
C TYR A 98 9.36 -12.64 -16.79
N ASN A 99 8.71 -13.41 -17.67
CA ASN A 99 8.86 -13.25 -19.13
C ASN A 99 8.01 -12.12 -19.72
N ARG A 100 7.14 -11.49 -18.91
CA ARG A 100 6.26 -10.41 -19.36
C ARG A 100 6.96 -9.05 -19.37
N TYR A 101 8.19 -8.97 -18.86
CA TYR A 101 8.93 -7.71 -18.84
C TYR A 101 9.55 -7.45 -20.22
N GLY A 102 9.13 -6.35 -20.85
CA GLY A 102 9.83 -5.79 -22.00
C GLY A 102 11.22 -5.22 -21.61
N SER A 103 11.81 -4.43 -22.50
CA SER A 103 13.20 -3.90 -22.46
C SER A 103 13.65 -3.11 -21.21
N HIS A 104 12.84 -3.03 -20.16
CA HIS A 104 13.11 -2.28 -18.93
C HIS A 104 13.57 -3.18 -17.75
N LEU A 105 13.56 -4.50 -17.92
CA LEU A 105 14.25 -5.44 -17.03
C LEU A 105 15.31 -6.19 -17.84
N ILE A 106 16.57 -6.10 -17.44
CA ILE A 106 17.63 -6.95 -17.97
C ILE A 106 17.64 -8.24 -17.14
N CYS A 107 17.06 -9.31 -17.70
CA CYS A 107 17.28 -10.66 -17.20
C CYS A 107 18.63 -11.17 -17.74
N PHE A 108 19.53 -11.56 -16.84
CA PHE A 108 20.74 -12.33 -17.15
C PHE A 108 20.53 -13.80 -16.77
#